data_AF-A0A8A1M8E3-F1
#
_entry.id   AF-A0A8A1M8E3-F1
#
_cell.length_a   1.000
_cell.length_b   1.000
_cell.length_c   1.000
_cell.angle_alpha   90.00
_cell.angle_beta   90.00
_cell.angle_gamma   90.00
#
_symmetry.space_group_name_H-M   'P 1'
#
loop_
_entity.id
_entity.type
_entity.pdbx_description
1 polymer ?
#
loop_
_entity_poly.entity_id
_entity_poly.type
_entity_poly.pdbx_seq_one_letter_code
_entity_poly.pdbx_strand_id
1 'polypeptide(L)'
;MGGRPKTSKNEFNPLFPPRQCQFIPLLSKRRRANQPDQQNSQGEPQRQHQHRQIPPGFRHRFQEVYKHGNEWAGIPGPDAIRYYEEELAKDDLGPDSEWEYADELKKQLRKFVEMTEDEEYTDEYEEDEYGRDLRWKCQGPASEENQWIYLGELGRGGFGYVQCWKWYPFGDRDPILFAVKDTQNDEFWNDYCSEGNLTRRLNAVGCPNVVRVYDWIDLNPQPLKAIAHGHSFRILYAYYEGGSLARLYTHYMQYKLLFPEAFLWHVFHEIATALLYCAHGHAGPQRRPDWEEIIHKDVKPANIFLGTIPPPASDELYPSCYLGDFGLAYSIPNDDVRSYKKAYVMEGTAGFLPPEAVDPCSSGVISPKLDIYALTLSIREAIENSLNIYTANEINTLRKLSGGENYLPYSLDLINLCRAAGSSRTYRRPDIYSLWKTTGDQARKWKRKVMSNKRRMETTGAQCYDGMMLLGHDARRRFERDWEFRRVFLGEASWKHRNRGVVKFGKEVVRRVKAEENGNSQTRENHGGWIDAKGDRAEKRARSCASEGAEA
;
A
#
# COMPACT_ATOMS: atom_id res chain seq x y z
N MET A 1 -38.73 -59.00 -37.99
CA MET A 1 -37.25 -59.01 -38.03
C MET A 1 -36.75 -57.58 -38.04
N GLY A 2 -35.73 -57.31 -37.21
CA GLY A 2 -34.81 -56.14 -37.21
C GLY A 2 -35.43 -54.75 -37.38
N GLY A 3 -35.56 -53.91 -36.36
CA GLY A 3 -34.43 -53.43 -35.56
C GLY A 3 -33.79 -52.20 -36.23
N ARG A 4 -34.42 -51.03 -36.13
CA ARG A 4 -33.78 -49.73 -36.44
C ARG A 4 -33.11 -49.20 -35.17
N PRO A 5 -31.85 -48.73 -35.24
CA PRO A 5 -31.10 -48.35 -34.06
C PRO A 5 -31.56 -47.00 -33.49
N LYS A 6 -31.32 -46.88 -32.19
CA LYS A 6 -31.77 -45.88 -31.24
C LYS A 6 -31.27 -44.46 -31.56
N THR A 7 -32.18 -43.55 -31.29
CA THR A 7 -31.99 -42.12 -31.01
C THR A 7 -31.01 -41.86 -29.86
N SER A 8 -30.16 -40.85 -30.00
CA SER A 8 -29.98 -39.84 -28.95
C SER A 8 -29.64 -38.50 -29.59
N LYS A 9 -30.69 -37.69 -29.80
CA LYS A 9 -30.57 -36.23 -29.72
C LYS A 9 -30.08 -35.93 -28.30
N ASN A 10 -28.96 -35.23 -28.16
CA ASN A 10 -28.74 -34.43 -26.98
C ASN A 10 -28.73 -32.98 -27.44
N GLU A 11 -29.88 -32.35 -27.23
CA GLU A 11 -30.11 -30.94 -27.33
C GLU A 11 -29.20 -30.21 -26.34
N PHE A 12 -28.57 -29.14 -26.84
CA PHE A 12 -27.99 -28.09 -26.03
C PHE A 12 -29.06 -27.54 -25.07
N ASN A 13 -28.75 -27.51 -23.78
CA ASN A 13 -29.49 -26.73 -22.79
C ASN A 13 -28.49 -25.92 -21.94
N PRO A 14 -28.58 -24.57 -21.92
CA PRO A 14 -27.53 -23.71 -21.38
C PRO A 14 -27.80 -23.36 -19.91
N LEU A 15 -27.56 -24.28 -18.97
CA LEU A 15 -27.59 -23.97 -17.53
C LEU A 15 -26.57 -24.83 -16.78
N PHE A 16 -25.49 -24.17 -16.34
CA PHE A 16 -24.36 -24.64 -15.50
C PHE A 16 -23.26 -25.50 -16.16
N PRO A 17 -21.98 -25.10 -15.98
CA PRO A 17 -20.90 -26.03 -15.68
C PRO A 17 -20.49 -25.97 -14.18
N PRO A 18 -19.89 -27.04 -13.66
CA PRO A 18 -19.99 -27.45 -12.27
C PRO A 18 -18.97 -26.79 -11.33
N ARG A 19 -19.36 -26.73 -10.05
CA ARG A 19 -18.51 -26.39 -8.91
C ARG A 19 -17.42 -27.44 -8.74
N GLN A 20 -16.15 -27.01 -8.64
CA GLN A 20 -15.16 -27.43 -7.63
C GLN A 20 -13.81 -26.74 -7.89
N CYS A 21 -13.62 -25.55 -7.31
CA CYS A 21 -12.28 -25.03 -6.99
C CYS A 21 -12.14 -25.10 -5.47
N GLN A 22 -11.56 -26.18 -4.95
CA GLN A 22 -10.97 -26.18 -3.62
C GLN A 22 -9.47 -25.97 -3.82
N PHE A 23 -9.01 -24.74 -3.60
CA PHE A 23 -7.59 -24.43 -3.56
C PHE A 23 -6.97 -25.07 -2.32
N ILE A 24 -5.92 -25.87 -2.54
CA ILE A 24 -5.05 -26.36 -1.47
C ILE A 24 -4.05 -25.25 -1.16
N PRO A 25 -3.92 -24.77 0.10
CA PRO A 25 -2.87 -23.83 0.46
C PRO A 25 -1.51 -24.54 0.40
N LEU A 26 -0.54 -23.98 -0.33
CA LEU A 26 0.87 -24.35 -0.19
C LEU A 26 1.32 -24.00 1.23
N LEU A 27 1.34 -25.00 2.09
CA LEU A 27 1.92 -24.95 3.42
C LEU A 27 3.41 -24.63 3.31
N SER A 28 3.79 -23.42 3.75
CA SER A 28 5.18 -23.08 4.04
C SER A 28 5.71 -24.05 5.11
N LYS A 29 6.63 -24.94 4.72
CA LYS A 29 7.30 -25.83 5.66
C LYS A 29 8.11 -25.00 6.65
N ARG A 30 7.62 -24.93 7.89
CA ARG A 30 8.36 -24.45 9.07
C ARG A 30 9.72 -25.16 9.15
N ARG A 31 10.80 -24.39 9.12
CA ARG A 31 12.12 -24.83 9.60
C ARG A 31 11.98 -25.31 11.05
N ARG A 32 12.29 -26.58 11.33
CA ARG A 32 12.53 -27.07 12.70
C ARG A 32 14.00 -26.85 13.05
N ALA A 33 14.24 -26.39 14.28
CA ALA A 33 15.55 -26.15 14.85
C ALA A 33 16.16 -27.41 15.49
N ASN A 34 17.49 -27.51 15.37
CA ASN A 34 18.52 -28.12 16.22
C ASN A 34 18.56 -29.64 16.47
N GLN A 35 19.68 -30.28 16.08
CA GLN A 35 20.76 -30.75 16.99
C GLN A 35 22.00 -31.29 16.21
N PRO A 36 23.19 -31.49 16.85
CA PRO A 36 24.49 -31.04 16.34
C PRO A 36 25.42 -32.13 15.74
N ASP A 37 26.43 -31.61 15.03
CA ASP A 37 27.79 -32.12 14.73
C ASP A 37 27.99 -33.54 14.17
N GLN A 38 28.58 -33.59 12.97
CA GLN A 38 29.88 -34.22 12.78
C GLN A 38 30.60 -33.69 11.54
N GLN A 39 31.88 -33.36 11.74
CA GLN A 39 32.84 -32.83 10.79
C GLN A 39 32.93 -33.68 9.53
N ASN A 40 32.88 -33.02 8.37
CA ASN A 40 33.65 -33.46 7.21
C ASN A 40 34.09 -32.24 6.40
N SER A 41 35.36 -31.93 6.52
CA SER A 41 36.11 -30.93 5.79
C SER A 41 36.30 -31.38 4.34
N GLN A 42 35.45 -30.88 3.43
CA GLN A 42 35.74 -30.81 2.01
C GLN A 42 35.28 -29.45 1.48
N GLY A 43 36.20 -28.77 0.78
CA GLY A 43 36.15 -27.34 0.48
C GLY A 43 34.86 -26.88 -0.18
N GLU A 44 34.31 -25.79 0.36
CA GLU A 44 33.25 -25.02 -0.28
C GLU A 44 33.76 -24.48 -1.63
N PRO A 45 33.01 -24.63 -2.72
CA PRO A 45 33.29 -23.87 -3.93
C PRO A 45 32.95 -22.41 -3.63
N GLN A 46 33.95 -21.54 -3.69
CA GLN A 46 33.77 -20.09 -3.75
C GLN A 46 32.69 -19.80 -4.79
N ARG A 47 31.52 -19.32 -4.34
CA ARG A 47 30.51 -18.73 -5.22
C ARG A 47 31.18 -17.52 -5.87
N GLN A 48 31.67 -17.70 -7.09
CA GLN A 48 32.04 -16.58 -7.95
C GLN A 48 30.77 -15.75 -8.15
N HIS A 49 30.66 -14.65 -7.42
CA HIS A 49 29.76 -13.57 -7.74
C HIS A 49 30.13 -13.13 -9.16
N GLN A 50 29.38 -13.59 -10.17
CA GLN A 50 29.47 -13.02 -11.50
C GLN A 50 29.11 -11.54 -11.34
N HIS A 51 30.13 -10.68 -11.36
CA HIS A 51 29.96 -9.25 -11.48
C HIS A 51 29.08 -9.01 -12.71
N ARG A 52 27.81 -8.72 -12.48
CA ARG A 52 26.94 -8.21 -13.52
C ARG A 52 27.53 -6.87 -13.92
N GLN A 53 27.91 -6.78 -15.19
CA GLN A 53 28.51 -5.58 -15.73
C GLN A 53 27.48 -4.46 -15.59
N ILE A 54 27.94 -3.31 -15.09
CA ILE A 54 27.17 -2.07 -15.07
C ILE A 54 26.55 -1.89 -16.47
N PRO A 55 25.25 -1.56 -16.57
CA PRO A 55 24.60 -1.36 -17.86
C PRO A 55 25.48 -0.51 -18.80
N PRO A 56 25.81 -1.01 -20.00
CA PRO A 56 26.71 -0.30 -20.91
C PRO A 56 26.23 1.13 -21.18
N GLY A 57 27.08 2.12 -20.89
CA GLY A 57 26.78 3.55 -21.10
C GLY A 57 26.19 4.28 -19.90
N PHE A 58 25.80 3.57 -18.82
CA PHE A 58 25.29 4.18 -17.58
C PHE A 58 26.27 5.20 -17.01
N ARG A 59 27.56 4.83 -16.88
CA ARG A 59 28.60 5.73 -16.36
C ARG A 59 28.75 6.98 -17.22
N HIS A 60 28.72 6.81 -18.54
CA HIS A 60 28.89 7.91 -19.49
C HIS A 60 27.71 8.87 -19.44
N ARG A 61 26.47 8.38 -19.41
CA ARG A 61 25.27 9.22 -19.33
C ARG A 61 25.09 9.88 -17.98
N PHE A 62 25.35 9.15 -16.89
CA PHE A 62 25.44 9.77 -15.58
C PHE A 62 26.45 10.93 -15.67
N GLN A 63 27.66 10.74 -16.19
CA GLN A 63 28.65 11.81 -16.32
C GLN A 63 28.36 12.90 -17.39
N GLU A 64 27.58 12.62 -18.44
CA GLU A 64 27.27 13.54 -19.55
C GLU A 64 26.04 14.40 -19.28
N VAL A 65 24.94 13.78 -18.84
CA VAL A 65 23.73 14.50 -18.38
C VAL A 65 24.03 15.15 -17.02
N TYR A 66 24.93 14.54 -16.22
CA TYR A 66 25.43 15.08 -14.96
C TYR A 66 26.91 15.50 -15.06
N LYS A 67 27.14 16.73 -15.55
CA LYS A 67 28.37 17.48 -15.26
C LYS A 67 28.04 18.94 -14.95
N HIS A 68 28.32 19.29 -13.70
CA HIS A 68 28.10 20.57 -13.01
C HIS A 68 26.65 20.82 -12.60
N GLY A 69 26.45 20.90 -11.27
CA GLY A 69 25.15 21.26 -10.69
C GLY A 69 24.59 22.52 -11.33
N ASN A 70 23.28 22.52 -11.55
CA ASN A 70 22.54 23.72 -11.92
C ASN A 70 21.99 24.38 -10.64
N GLU A 71 21.31 25.52 -10.78
CA GLU A 71 20.78 26.27 -9.63
C GLU A 71 19.75 25.50 -8.79
N TRP A 72 19.21 24.38 -9.29
CA TRP A 72 18.07 23.66 -8.70
C TRP A 72 18.43 22.28 -8.15
N ALA A 73 19.44 21.61 -8.73
CA ALA A 73 19.92 20.30 -8.30
C ALA A 73 21.32 20.43 -7.68
N GLY A 74 21.40 20.21 -6.36
CA GLY A 74 22.67 20.23 -5.62
C GLY A 74 23.71 19.25 -6.21
N ILE A 75 24.99 19.56 -6.01
CA ILE A 75 26.08 18.68 -6.45
C ILE A 75 26.11 17.45 -5.53
N PRO A 76 26.02 16.21 -6.06
CA PRO A 76 26.18 15.00 -5.26
C PRO A 76 27.60 15.01 -4.71
N GLY A 77 27.72 14.71 -3.42
CA GLY A 77 29.02 14.53 -2.81
C GLY A 77 29.77 13.32 -3.41
N PRO A 78 31.07 13.19 -3.12
CA PRO A 78 31.92 12.15 -3.69
C PRO A 78 31.40 10.73 -3.43
N ASP A 79 30.75 10.48 -2.28
CA ASP A 79 30.20 9.15 -1.98
C ASP A 79 28.92 8.85 -2.77
N ALA A 80 28.15 9.88 -3.15
CA ALA A 80 27.01 9.71 -4.06
C ALA A 80 27.46 9.43 -5.49
N ILE A 81 28.50 10.11 -5.97
CA ILE A 81 29.09 9.84 -7.29
C ILE A 81 29.60 8.39 -7.33
N ARG A 82 30.39 7.99 -6.33
CA ARG A 82 30.89 6.61 -6.23
C ARG A 82 29.73 5.60 -6.21
N TYR A 83 28.68 5.86 -5.43
CA TYR A 83 27.53 4.99 -5.37
C TYR A 83 26.92 4.75 -6.75
N TYR A 84 26.58 5.81 -7.48
CA TYR A 84 25.96 5.66 -8.77
C TYR A 84 26.90 5.04 -9.79
N GLU A 85 28.13 5.53 -9.90
CA GLU A 85 29.08 5.02 -10.90
C GLU A 85 29.50 3.57 -10.66
N GLU A 86 29.63 3.15 -9.41
CA GLU A 86 30.29 1.90 -9.08
C GLU A 86 29.40 0.88 -8.39
N GLU A 87 28.40 1.31 -7.63
CA GLU A 87 27.71 0.47 -6.66
C GLU A 87 26.24 0.18 -6.98
N LEU A 88 25.55 1.06 -7.72
CA LEU A 88 24.11 0.97 -7.95
C LEU A 88 23.66 -0.43 -8.45
N ALA A 89 24.44 -1.03 -9.34
CA ALA A 89 24.15 -2.33 -9.97
C ALA A 89 24.86 -3.52 -9.30
N LYS A 90 25.64 -3.32 -8.22
CA LYS A 90 26.40 -4.41 -7.57
C LYS A 90 25.49 -5.51 -7.02
N ASP A 91 24.28 -5.15 -6.62
CA ASP A 91 23.29 -6.05 -6.00
C ASP A 91 22.16 -6.46 -6.96
N ASP A 92 22.34 -6.31 -8.27
CA ASP A 92 21.32 -6.67 -9.25
C ASP A 92 21.05 -8.17 -9.23
N LEU A 93 19.85 -8.52 -8.76
CA LEU A 93 19.45 -9.91 -8.58
C LEU A 93 18.99 -10.53 -9.88
N GLY A 94 19.38 -11.79 -10.08
CA GLY A 94 18.86 -12.57 -11.19
C GLY A 94 17.40 -12.90 -11.05
N PRO A 95 16.77 -13.32 -12.17
CA PRO A 95 15.48 -14.00 -12.08
C PRO A 95 15.63 -15.18 -11.12
N ASP A 96 14.60 -15.39 -10.32
CA ASP A 96 14.57 -16.43 -9.30
C ASP A 96 14.78 -17.81 -9.95
N SER A 97 15.99 -18.35 -9.81
CA SER A 97 16.36 -19.64 -10.39
C SER A 97 15.69 -20.81 -9.67
N GLU A 98 15.11 -20.59 -8.48
CA GLU A 98 14.37 -21.62 -7.75
C GLU A 98 12.91 -21.73 -8.21
N TRP A 99 12.40 -20.75 -8.96
CA TRP A 99 11.04 -20.80 -9.48
C TRP A 99 10.94 -21.81 -10.62
N GLU A 100 10.03 -22.79 -10.49
CA GLU A 100 9.91 -23.93 -11.41
C GLU A 100 9.55 -23.57 -12.87
N TYR A 101 9.13 -22.33 -13.11
CA TYR A 101 8.81 -21.79 -14.43
C TYR A 101 9.91 -20.89 -14.99
N ALA A 102 11.00 -20.63 -14.27
CA ALA A 102 11.96 -19.59 -14.63
C ALA A 102 12.58 -19.77 -16.03
N ASP A 103 13.01 -21.00 -16.36
CA ASP A 103 13.63 -21.27 -17.66
C ASP A 103 12.63 -21.22 -18.81
N GLU A 104 11.39 -21.62 -18.55
CA GLU A 104 10.32 -21.56 -19.54
C GLU A 104 9.86 -20.12 -19.76
N LEU A 105 9.62 -19.37 -18.69
CA LEU A 105 9.26 -17.96 -18.75
C LEU A 105 10.30 -17.19 -19.57
N LYS A 106 11.60 -17.37 -19.31
CA LYS A 106 12.66 -16.71 -20.10
C LYS A 106 12.58 -16.97 -21.60
N LYS A 107 12.22 -18.18 -22.01
CA LYS A 107 12.04 -18.52 -23.43
C LYS A 107 10.78 -17.87 -24.00
N GLN A 108 9.71 -17.84 -23.21
CA GLN A 108 8.43 -17.27 -23.58
C GLN A 108 8.40 -15.75 -23.58
N LEU A 109 9.23 -15.08 -22.77
CA LEU A 109 9.33 -13.63 -22.72
C LEU A 109 9.74 -13.03 -24.07
N ARG A 110 10.66 -13.66 -24.81
CA ARG A 110 11.02 -13.20 -26.16
C ARG A 110 9.84 -13.28 -27.13
N LYS A 111 9.14 -14.42 -27.16
CA LYS A 111 7.94 -14.60 -27.98
C LYS A 111 6.84 -13.61 -27.60
N PHE A 112 6.68 -13.36 -26.30
CA PHE A 112 5.71 -12.41 -25.79
C PHE A 112 5.99 -10.99 -26.30
N VAL A 113 7.26 -10.57 -26.32
CA VAL A 113 7.68 -9.27 -26.85
C VAL A 113 7.41 -9.19 -28.34
N GLU A 114 7.91 -10.15 -29.13
CA GLU A 114 7.70 -10.23 -30.58
C GLU A 114 6.20 -10.11 -30.92
N MET A 115 5.34 -10.88 -30.25
CA MET A 115 3.89 -10.85 -30.43
C MET A 115 3.27 -9.47 -30.15
N THR A 116 3.78 -8.74 -29.16
CA THR A 116 3.22 -7.42 -28.78
C THR A 116 3.84 -6.23 -29.51
N GLU A 117 4.98 -6.40 -30.17
CA GLU A 117 5.67 -5.37 -30.95
C GLU A 117 5.32 -5.45 -32.44
N ASP A 118 5.15 -6.66 -33.00
CA ASP A 118 4.72 -6.86 -34.39
C ASP A 118 3.29 -6.36 -34.64
N GLU A 119 2.45 -6.35 -33.61
CA GLU A 119 1.14 -5.69 -33.64
C GLU A 119 1.31 -4.19 -33.35
N GLU A 120 1.71 -3.43 -34.39
CA GLU A 120 1.96 -1.99 -34.37
C GLU A 120 0.97 -1.25 -33.43
N TYR A 121 1.49 -0.69 -32.33
CA TYR A 121 0.69 0.05 -31.37
C TYR A 121 0.25 1.37 -32.02
N THR A 122 -0.95 1.39 -32.61
CA THR A 122 -1.60 2.63 -33.06
C THR A 122 -2.34 3.24 -31.87
N ASP A 123 -2.12 4.53 -31.56
CA ASP A 123 -2.92 5.24 -30.53
C ASP A 123 -4.43 5.27 -30.86
N GLU A 124 -4.79 4.94 -32.11
CA GLU A 124 -6.14 4.68 -32.58
C GLU A 124 -6.37 3.16 -32.70
N TYR A 125 -6.88 2.52 -31.64
CA TYR A 125 -7.48 1.19 -31.73
C TYR A 125 -8.97 1.28 -31.39
N GLU A 126 -9.79 0.54 -32.11
CA GLU A 126 -11.21 0.43 -31.80
C GLU A 126 -11.36 -0.39 -30.50
N GLU A 127 -12.13 0.15 -29.54
CA GLU A 127 -12.54 -0.56 -28.32
C GLU A 127 -13.94 -1.16 -28.53
N ASP A 128 -14.22 -2.35 -27.95
CA ASP A 128 -15.60 -2.82 -27.88
C ASP A 128 -16.43 -2.03 -26.85
N GLU A 129 -17.74 -2.26 -26.80
CA GLU A 129 -18.67 -1.63 -25.83
C GLU A 129 -18.25 -1.85 -24.35
N TYR A 130 -17.29 -2.75 -24.09
CA TYR A 130 -16.76 -3.08 -22.77
C TYR A 130 -15.33 -2.57 -22.53
N GLY A 131 -14.78 -1.72 -23.43
CA GLY A 131 -13.43 -1.17 -23.31
C GLY A 131 -12.33 -2.21 -23.55
N ARG A 132 -12.64 -3.32 -24.24
CA ARG A 132 -11.60 -4.29 -24.65
C ARG A 132 -11.01 -3.86 -25.98
N ASP A 133 -9.69 -3.78 -25.98
CA ASP A 133 -8.88 -3.61 -27.18
C ASP A 133 -9.23 -4.70 -28.21
N LEU A 134 -9.79 -4.29 -29.37
CA LEU A 134 -10.28 -5.20 -30.39
C LEU A 134 -9.14 -6.02 -31.04
N ARG A 135 -7.88 -5.58 -30.96
CA ARG A 135 -6.71 -6.34 -31.46
C ARG A 135 -6.66 -7.74 -30.87
N TRP A 136 -6.94 -7.84 -29.59
CA TRP A 136 -6.83 -9.09 -28.83
C TRP A 136 -8.14 -9.89 -28.76
N LYS A 137 -9.21 -9.44 -29.44
CA LYS A 137 -10.55 -10.07 -29.38
C LYS A 137 -10.59 -11.47 -29.99
N CYS A 138 -9.65 -11.79 -30.88
CA CYS A 138 -9.64 -13.01 -31.69
C CYS A 138 -8.39 -13.89 -31.48
N GLN A 139 -7.78 -13.88 -30.29
CA GLN A 139 -6.59 -14.72 -29.99
C GLN A 139 -6.85 -16.23 -30.11
N GLY A 140 -8.11 -16.68 -30.07
CA GLY A 140 -8.45 -18.11 -30.04
C GLY A 140 -8.17 -18.74 -28.67
N PRO A 141 -8.37 -20.07 -28.52
CA PRO A 141 -8.06 -20.76 -27.28
C PRO A 141 -6.55 -20.87 -27.06
N ALA A 142 -6.14 -21.05 -25.80
CA ALA A 142 -4.74 -21.31 -25.47
C ALA A 142 -4.24 -22.60 -26.15
N SER A 143 -3.04 -22.53 -26.71
CA SER A 143 -2.36 -23.65 -27.40
C SER A 143 -0.85 -23.59 -27.16
N GLU A 144 -0.10 -24.59 -27.62
CA GLU A 144 1.38 -24.55 -27.59
C GLU A 144 1.97 -23.38 -28.40
N GLU A 145 1.22 -22.88 -29.38
CA GLU A 145 1.58 -21.74 -30.22
C GLU A 145 1.02 -20.42 -29.67
N ASN A 146 -0.02 -20.47 -28.82
CA ASN A 146 -0.67 -19.33 -28.20
C ASN A 146 -0.79 -19.48 -26.68
N GLN A 147 0.33 -19.29 -25.98
CA GLN A 147 0.41 -19.45 -24.53
C GLN A 147 0.07 -18.16 -23.76
N TRP A 148 -0.06 -17.01 -24.42
CA TRP A 148 -0.32 -15.71 -23.77
C TRP A 148 -1.67 -15.16 -24.20
N ILE A 149 -2.60 -15.11 -23.26
CA ILE A 149 -3.95 -14.60 -23.50
C ILE A 149 -4.12 -13.26 -22.80
N TYR A 150 -4.47 -12.23 -23.56
CA TYR A 150 -4.77 -10.91 -23.03
C TYR A 150 -6.17 -10.90 -22.39
N LEU A 151 -6.27 -10.33 -21.19
CA LEU A 151 -7.54 -10.29 -20.45
C LEU A 151 -8.11 -8.88 -20.29
N GLY A 152 -7.35 -7.83 -20.65
CA GLY A 152 -7.81 -6.45 -20.57
C GLY A 152 -6.85 -5.50 -19.84
N GLU A 153 -7.14 -4.22 -19.92
CA GLU A 153 -6.44 -3.17 -19.16
C GLU A 153 -6.84 -3.24 -17.67
N LEU A 154 -5.84 -3.12 -16.79
CA LEU A 154 -6.03 -3.03 -15.34
C LEU A 154 -6.01 -1.58 -14.85
N GLY A 155 -5.28 -0.71 -15.54
CA GLY A 155 -5.30 0.73 -15.32
C GLY A 155 -4.20 1.45 -16.09
N ARG A 156 -4.37 2.76 -16.22
CA ARG A 156 -3.44 3.68 -16.89
C ARG A 156 -3.17 4.89 -15.99
N GLY A 157 -1.92 5.36 -15.97
CA GLY A 157 -1.49 6.50 -15.16
C GLY A 157 -0.31 7.25 -15.79
N GLY A 158 0.23 8.23 -15.06
CA GLY A 158 1.30 9.10 -15.55
C GLY A 158 2.64 8.40 -15.81
N PHE A 159 2.83 7.19 -15.29
CA PHE A 159 4.07 6.40 -15.42
C PHE A 159 3.91 5.19 -16.35
N GLY A 160 2.79 5.11 -17.07
CA GLY A 160 2.53 4.06 -18.05
C GLY A 160 1.18 3.35 -17.85
N TYR A 161 1.07 2.17 -18.44
CA TYR A 161 -0.18 1.40 -18.50
C TYR A 161 0.05 -0.04 -18.02
N VAL A 162 -0.97 -0.61 -17.41
CA VAL A 162 -0.93 -1.96 -16.82
C VAL A 162 -2.01 -2.82 -17.44
N GLN A 163 -1.61 -4.00 -17.90
CA GLN A 163 -2.46 -4.99 -18.55
C GLN A 163 -2.52 -6.27 -17.73
N CYS A 164 -3.61 -7.02 -17.91
CA CYS A 164 -3.75 -8.37 -17.39
C CYS A 164 -3.47 -9.38 -18.49
N TRP A 165 -2.51 -10.25 -18.24
CA TRP A 165 -2.16 -11.34 -19.15
C TRP A 165 -2.25 -12.67 -18.43
N LYS A 166 -2.74 -13.68 -19.13
CA LYS A 166 -2.83 -15.05 -18.65
C LYS A 166 -1.89 -15.91 -19.47
N TRP A 167 -0.87 -16.44 -18.82
CA TRP A 167 0.10 -17.33 -19.42
C TRP A 167 -0.25 -18.79 -19.14
N TYR A 168 -0.16 -19.65 -20.14
CA TYR A 168 -0.38 -21.09 -20.07
C TYR A 168 0.97 -21.80 -20.23
N PRO A 169 1.62 -22.23 -19.13
CA PRO A 169 2.85 -23.01 -19.20
C PRO A 169 2.65 -24.31 -19.96
N PHE A 170 3.72 -24.87 -20.53
CA PHE A 170 3.67 -26.15 -21.23
C PHE A 170 3.25 -27.29 -20.29
N GLY A 171 2.46 -28.22 -20.85
CA GLY A 171 1.92 -29.38 -20.13
C GLY A 171 0.62 -29.10 -19.39
N ASP A 172 0.28 -29.98 -18.45
CA ASP A 172 -0.98 -29.93 -17.69
C ASP A 172 -0.85 -29.07 -16.42
N ARG A 173 -0.35 -27.83 -16.59
CA ARG A 173 -0.11 -26.89 -15.49
C ARG A 173 -1.18 -25.81 -15.45
N ASP A 174 -1.45 -25.32 -14.24
CA ASP A 174 -2.37 -24.20 -14.05
C ASP A 174 -1.81 -22.92 -14.70
N PRO A 175 -2.68 -22.13 -15.35
CA PRO A 175 -2.26 -20.87 -15.95
C PRO A 175 -1.95 -19.81 -14.89
N ILE A 176 -0.99 -18.94 -15.22
CA ILE A 176 -0.49 -17.89 -14.33
C ILE A 176 -0.98 -16.53 -14.82
N LEU A 177 -1.54 -15.74 -13.92
CA LEU A 177 -1.94 -14.36 -14.20
C LEU A 177 -0.81 -13.39 -13.87
N PHE A 178 -0.50 -12.53 -14.84
CA PHE A 178 0.46 -11.45 -14.73
C PHE A 178 -0.25 -10.09 -14.83
N ALA A 179 0.18 -9.17 -13.97
CA ALA A 179 0.01 -7.75 -14.20
C ALA A 179 1.25 -7.25 -14.94
N VAL A 180 1.12 -6.94 -16.22
CA VAL A 180 2.21 -6.49 -17.08
C VAL A 180 2.16 -4.97 -17.14
N LYS A 181 3.22 -4.32 -16.67
CA LYS A 181 3.34 -2.86 -16.62
C LYS A 181 4.38 -2.42 -17.62
N ASP A 182 3.98 -1.57 -18.56
CA ASP A 182 4.92 -0.84 -19.40
C ASP A 182 5.17 0.52 -18.77
N THR A 183 6.45 0.85 -18.58
CA THR A 183 6.86 2.06 -17.89
C THR A 183 8.09 2.68 -18.55
N GLN A 184 8.13 4.00 -18.54
CA GLN A 184 9.31 4.76 -18.95
C GLN A 184 10.05 5.18 -17.70
N ASN A 185 11.36 4.96 -17.70
CA ASN A 185 12.20 5.47 -16.65
C ASN A 185 12.40 6.98 -16.79
N ASP A 186 12.87 7.57 -15.70
CA ASP A 186 13.43 8.91 -15.72
C ASP A 186 14.63 8.97 -16.70
N GLU A 187 14.79 10.10 -17.39
CA GLU A 187 15.87 10.37 -18.32
C GLU A 187 17.27 10.03 -17.76
N PHE A 188 17.49 10.23 -16.46
CA PHE A 188 18.74 9.93 -15.76
C PHE A 188 19.00 8.42 -15.60
N TRP A 189 17.95 7.59 -15.49
CA TRP A 189 18.04 6.15 -15.20
C TRP A 189 17.50 5.29 -16.34
N ASN A 190 17.45 5.84 -17.56
CA ASN A 190 16.75 5.25 -18.68
C ASN A 190 17.15 3.80 -19.00
N ASP A 191 18.41 3.39 -18.84
CA ASP A 191 18.85 2.02 -19.15
C ASP A 191 18.87 1.06 -17.95
N TYR A 192 18.33 1.47 -16.79
CA TYR A 192 18.32 0.68 -15.56
C TYR A 192 16.93 0.59 -14.97
N CYS A 193 16.27 -0.57 -15.08
CA CYS A 193 14.93 -0.80 -14.52
C CYS A 193 14.92 -0.74 -12.98
N SER A 194 14.94 0.48 -12.42
CA SER A 194 15.03 0.75 -10.98
C SER A 194 13.85 0.15 -10.22
N GLU A 195 12.64 0.31 -10.76
CA GLU A 195 11.41 -0.22 -10.18
C GLU A 195 11.47 -1.75 -10.03
N GLY A 196 11.83 -2.45 -11.11
CA GLY A 196 11.97 -3.90 -11.13
C GLY A 196 13.05 -4.38 -10.17
N ASN A 197 14.22 -3.74 -10.19
CA ASN A 197 15.34 -4.09 -9.33
C ASN A 197 15.04 -3.89 -7.84
N LEU A 198 14.51 -2.73 -7.44
CA LEU A 198 14.16 -2.45 -6.03
C LEU A 198 13.08 -3.41 -5.52
N THR A 199 12.06 -3.69 -6.34
CA THR A 199 11.03 -4.68 -5.99
C THR A 199 11.64 -6.07 -5.83
N ARG A 200 12.53 -6.49 -6.74
CA ARG A 200 13.17 -7.81 -6.70
C ARG A 200 14.06 -7.98 -5.48
N ARG A 201 14.80 -6.93 -5.07
CA ARG A 201 15.59 -6.92 -3.82
C ARG A 201 14.70 -7.24 -2.61
N LEU A 202 13.53 -6.62 -2.52
CA LEU A 202 12.55 -6.87 -1.44
C LEU A 202 11.96 -8.29 -1.50
N ASN A 203 11.68 -8.81 -2.69
CA ASN A 203 11.24 -10.19 -2.86
C ASN A 203 12.31 -11.19 -2.40
N ALA A 204 13.58 -10.97 -2.73
CA ALA A 204 14.68 -11.88 -2.42
C ALA A 204 15.03 -11.95 -0.92
N VAL A 205 14.87 -10.85 -0.19
CA VAL A 205 14.97 -10.89 1.29
C VAL A 205 13.72 -11.47 1.96
N GLY A 206 12.73 -11.91 1.17
CA GLY A 206 11.53 -12.58 1.63
C GLY A 206 10.50 -11.64 2.26
N CYS A 207 10.39 -10.40 1.77
CA CYS A 207 9.34 -9.49 2.22
C CYS A 207 7.95 -10.04 1.84
N PRO A 208 7.05 -10.27 2.81
CA PRO A 208 5.75 -10.89 2.55
C PRO A 208 4.70 -9.91 1.98
N ASN A 209 4.95 -8.60 2.08
CA ASN A 209 3.96 -7.55 1.84
C ASN A 209 4.34 -6.60 0.69
N VAL A 210 5.18 -7.06 -0.23
CA VAL A 210 5.55 -6.32 -1.45
C VAL A 210 5.11 -7.13 -2.66
N VAL A 211 4.66 -6.46 -3.72
CA VAL A 211 4.28 -7.13 -4.96
C VAL A 211 5.41 -8.01 -5.48
N ARG A 212 5.09 -9.15 -6.08
CA ARG A 212 6.10 -10.05 -6.63
C ARG A 212 6.41 -9.61 -8.04
N VAL A 213 7.68 -9.35 -8.34
CA VAL A 213 8.18 -9.16 -9.70
C VAL A 213 8.83 -10.46 -10.18
N TYR A 214 8.43 -10.92 -11.36
CA TYR A 214 9.01 -12.10 -11.98
C TYR A 214 10.17 -11.72 -12.89
N ASP A 215 9.91 -10.87 -13.89
CA ASP A 215 10.93 -10.35 -14.78
C ASP A 215 10.60 -9.01 -15.41
N TRP A 216 11.57 -8.44 -16.12
CA TRP A 216 11.35 -7.28 -16.99
C TRP A 216 12.13 -7.38 -18.29
N ILE A 217 11.68 -6.64 -19.29
CA ILE A 217 12.29 -6.55 -20.63
C ILE A 217 12.52 -5.08 -20.97
N ASP A 218 13.66 -4.77 -21.58
CA ASP A 218 13.89 -3.49 -22.27
C ASP A 218 13.22 -3.54 -23.65
N LEU A 219 12.21 -2.71 -23.86
CA LEU A 219 11.42 -2.66 -25.10
C LEU A 219 12.14 -1.88 -26.22
N ASN A 220 13.12 -1.03 -25.88
CA ASN A 220 13.81 -0.20 -26.87
C ASN A 220 15.33 -0.32 -26.70
N PRO A 221 15.94 -1.50 -26.95
CA PRO A 221 17.37 -1.68 -26.82
C PRO A 221 18.11 -0.91 -27.94
N GLN A 222 18.36 0.39 -27.72
CA GLN A 222 19.08 1.22 -28.68
C GLN A 222 20.60 1.04 -28.57
N PRO A 223 21.36 1.13 -29.68
CA PRO A 223 22.82 1.15 -29.64
C PRO A 223 23.30 2.39 -28.88
N LEU A 224 24.27 2.18 -27.97
CA LEU A 224 24.85 3.09 -26.98
C LEU A 224 25.05 4.58 -27.33
N LYS A 225 25.05 4.97 -28.61
CA LYS A 225 25.41 6.31 -29.10
C LYS A 225 24.25 7.08 -29.74
N ALA A 226 23.06 6.50 -29.89
CA ALA A 226 21.91 7.11 -30.58
C ALA A 226 20.78 7.60 -29.63
N ILE A 227 21.01 7.54 -28.32
CA ILE A 227 19.94 7.59 -27.31
C ILE A 227 19.56 9.04 -27.03
N ALA A 228 18.62 9.57 -27.81
CA ALA A 228 18.02 10.86 -27.52
C ALA A 228 16.76 10.75 -26.65
N HIS A 229 15.95 9.67 -26.73
CA HIS A 229 14.67 9.61 -26.02
C HIS A 229 14.22 8.17 -25.67
N GLY A 230 13.84 7.94 -24.40
CA GLY A 230 12.83 6.97 -23.94
C GLY A 230 13.16 5.47 -23.99
N HIS A 231 13.96 4.98 -23.03
CA HIS A 231 13.95 3.55 -22.74
C HIS A 231 12.67 3.21 -21.98
N SER A 232 11.97 2.19 -22.46
CA SER A 232 10.74 1.69 -21.84
C SER A 232 10.99 0.27 -21.36
N PHE A 233 10.58 -0.02 -20.14
CA PHE A 233 10.62 -1.36 -19.59
C PHE A 233 9.21 -1.93 -19.51
N ARG A 234 9.10 -3.20 -19.88
CA ARG A 234 7.95 -4.03 -19.56
C ARG A 234 8.25 -4.90 -18.37
N ILE A 235 7.53 -4.71 -17.26
CA ILE A 235 7.72 -5.42 -16.01
C ILE A 235 6.55 -6.39 -15.77
N LEU A 236 6.87 -7.64 -15.45
CA LEU A 236 5.90 -8.69 -15.16
C LEU A 236 5.74 -8.87 -13.64
N TYR A 237 4.61 -8.41 -13.11
CA TYR A 237 4.21 -8.59 -11.72
C TYR A 237 3.24 -9.76 -11.55
N ALA A 238 3.19 -10.31 -10.33
CA ALA A 238 2.07 -11.15 -9.93
C ALA A 238 0.76 -10.37 -9.96
N TYR A 239 -0.30 -11.02 -10.44
CA TYR A 239 -1.65 -10.48 -10.39
C TYR A 239 -2.28 -10.65 -9.00
N TYR A 240 -2.94 -9.61 -8.50
CA TYR A 240 -3.62 -9.58 -7.20
C TYR A 240 -5.13 -9.41 -7.37
N GLU A 241 -5.88 -10.51 -7.16
CA GLU A 241 -7.32 -10.62 -7.44
C GLU A 241 -8.20 -9.64 -6.64
N GLY A 242 -7.75 -9.24 -5.45
CA GLY A 242 -8.48 -8.29 -4.61
C GLY A 242 -8.46 -6.86 -5.17
N GLY A 243 -7.62 -6.58 -6.17
CA GLY A 243 -7.42 -5.26 -6.74
C GLY A 243 -6.77 -4.28 -5.76
N SER A 244 -6.78 -2.99 -6.10
CA SER A 244 -6.25 -1.94 -5.22
C SER A 244 -7.18 -1.62 -4.05
N LEU A 245 -6.60 -1.17 -2.96
CA LEU A 245 -7.32 -0.69 -1.78
C LEU A 245 -8.17 0.56 -2.14
N ALA A 246 -7.70 1.41 -3.05
CA ALA A 246 -8.47 2.54 -3.57
C ALA A 246 -9.83 2.12 -4.13
N ARG A 247 -9.87 1.04 -4.94
CA ARG A 247 -11.14 0.52 -5.48
C ARG A 247 -12.11 0.08 -4.38
N LEU A 248 -11.58 -0.50 -3.30
CA LEU A 248 -12.38 -0.86 -2.13
C LEU A 248 -12.86 0.39 -1.37
N TYR A 249 -12.02 1.41 -1.24
CA TYR A 249 -12.37 2.71 -0.64
C TYR A 249 -13.50 3.39 -1.40
N THR A 250 -13.40 3.51 -2.72
CA THR A 250 -14.46 4.08 -3.57
C THR A 250 -15.81 3.42 -3.32
N HIS A 251 -15.84 2.08 -3.25
CA HIS A 251 -17.08 1.36 -2.98
C HIS A 251 -17.66 1.68 -1.60
N TYR A 252 -16.83 1.68 -0.54
CA TYR A 252 -17.30 2.01 0.81
C TYR A 252 -17.76 3.47 0.93
N MET A 253 -17.07 4.40 0.27
CA MET A 253 -17.45 5.81 0.19
C MET A 253 -18.80 6.00 -0.50
N GLN A 254 -19.01 5.35 -1.65
CA GLN A 254 -20.26 5.39 -2.41
C GLN A 254 -21.46 4.97 -1.55
N TYR A 255 -21.32 3.92 -0.74
CA TYR A 255 -22.38 3.44 0.15
C TYR A 255 -22.37 4.09 1.54
N LYS A 256 -21.51 5.09 1.78
CA LYS A 256 -21.34 5.79 3.07
C LYS A 256 -21.12 4.81 4.23
N LEU A 257 -20.39 3.73 3.96
CA LEU A 257 -20.02 2.71 4.92
C LEU A 257 -18.71 3.10 5.61
N LEU A 258 -18.58 2.69 6.86
CA LEU A 258 -17.30 2.77 7.57
C LEU A 258 -16.53 1.48 7.42
N PHE A 259 -15.22 1.60 7.36
CA PHE A 259 -14.33 0.45 7.46
C PHE A 259 -14.33 -0.07 8.89
N PRO A 260 -14.41 -1.39 9.11
CA PRO A 260 -14.16 -1.97 10.41
C PRO A 260 -12.74 -1.62 10.86
N GLU A 261 -12.60 -1.20 12.12
CA GLU A 261 -11.30 -0.81 12.67
C GLU A 261 -10.28 -1.95 12.61
N ALA A 262 -10.73 -3.21 12.75
CA ALA A 262 -9.87 -4.38 12.59
C ALA A 262 -9.22 -4.49 11.20
N PHE A 263 -9.96 -4.11 10.14
CA PHE A 263 -9.42 -4.09 8.78
C PHE A 263 -8.39 -2.96 8.61
N LEU A 264 -8.64 -1.79 9.21
CA LEU A 264 -7.67 -0.69 9.16
C LEU A 264 -6.36 -1.04 9.88
N TRP A 265 -6.43 -1.70 11.04
CA TRP A 265 -5.23 -2.19 11.73
C TRP A 265 -4.48 -3.27 10.93
N HIS A 266 -5.22 -4.15 10.24
CA HIS A 266 -4.66 -5.15 9.34
C HIS A 266 -3.86 -4.49 8.21
N VAL A 267 -4.48 -3.59 7.44
CA VAL A 267 -3.79 -2.85 6.37
C VAL A 267 -2.59 -2.06 6.90
N PHE A 268 -2.76 -1.36 8.03
CA PHE A 268 -1.69 -0.56 8.62
C PHE A 268 -0.49 -1.43 9.00
N HIS A 269 -0.72 -2.62 9.57
CA HIS A 269 0.36 -3.54 9.94
C HIS A 269 1.05 -4.20 8.74
N GLU A 270 0.28 -4.69 7.76
CA GLU A 270 0.82 -5.35 6.57
C GLU A 270 1.71 -4.39 5.78
N ILE A 271 1.27 -3.13 5.58
CA ILE A 271 2.08 -2.16 4.85
C ILE A 271 3.21 -1.56 5.71
N ALA A 272 3.03 -1.43 7.03
CA ALA A 272 4.16 -1.14 7.92
C ALA A 272 5.23 -2.24 7.88
N THR A 273 4.84 -3.50 7.65
CA THR A 273 5.78 -4.61 7.46
C THR A 273 6.56 -4.43 6.15
N ALA A 274 5.89 -4.10 5.04
CA ALA A 274 6.56 -3.78 3.77
C ALA A 274 7.60 -2.66 3.95
N LEU A 275 7.19 -1.56 4.57
CA LEU A 275 8.05 -0.40 4.82
C LEU A 275 9.20 -0.70 5.80
N LEU A 276 9.00 -1.60 6.76
CA LEU A 276 10.07 -2.08 7.63
C LEU A 276 11.14 -2.84 6.83
N TYR A 277 10.73 -3.66 5.86
CA TYR A 277 11.68 -4.31 4.94
C TYR A 277 12.36 -3.30 4.02
N CYS A 278 11.66 -2.28 3.51
CA CYS A 278 12.30 -1.20 2.76
C CYS A 278 13.40 -0.51 3.59
N ALA A 279 13.12 -0.21 4.86
CA ALA A 279 14.07 0.47 5.72
C ALA A 279 15.22 -0.44 6.20
N HIS A 280 14.92 -1.68 6.60
CA HIS A 280 15.84 -2.52 7.37
C HIS A 280 16.32 -3.78 6.63
N GLY A 281 15.62 -4.21 5.57
CA GLY A 281 15.90 -5.46 4.86
C GLY A 281 15.40 -6.72 5.56
N HIS A 282 14.71 -6.57 6.71
CA HIS A 282 14.06 -7.64 7.46
C HIS A 282 13.10 -7.09 8.51
N ALA A 283 12.28 -7.97 9.12
CA ALA A 283 11.41 -7.63 10.25
C ALA A 283 12.18 -7.57 11.59
N GLY A 284 13.09 -6.60 11.74
CA GLY A 284 13.85 -6.40 12.98
C GLY A 284 14.03 -4.93 13.35
N PRO A 285 14.55 -4.67 14.57
CA PRO A 285 14.65 -3.30 15.11
C PRO A 285 15.76 -2.46 14.48
N GLN A 286 16.74 -3.09 13.85
CA GLN A 286 17.90 -2.42 13.27
C GLN A 286 17.99 -2.79 11.79
N ARG A 287 18.52 -1.88 10.98
CA ARG A 287 18.84 -2.14 9.58
C ARG A 287 19.96 -3.16 9.50
N ARG A 288 19.88 -4.10 8.55
CA ARG A 288 21.01 -4.99 8.26
C ARG A 288 22.23 -4.18 7.80
N PRO A 289 23.46 -4.58 8.17
CA PRO A 289 24.66 -3.86 7.75
C PRO A 289 24.83 -3.73 6.23
N ASP A 290 24.36 -4.74 5.49
CA ASP A 290 24.42 -4.85 4.03
C ASP A 290 23.18 -4.28 3.31
N TRP A 291 22.31 -3.57 4.03
CA TRP A 291 21.06 -3.05 3.48
C TRP A 291 21.06 -1.53 3.35
N GLU A 292 20.66 -1.07 2.17
CA GLU A 292 20.40 0.33 1.87
C GLU A 292 18.93 0.64 2.17
N GLU A 293 18.65 1.76 2.81
CA GLU A 293 17.26 2.16 3.01
C GLU A 293 16.60 2.39 1.65
N ILE A 294 15.44 1.81 1.43
CA ILE A 294 14.59 2.09 0.27
C ILE A 294 13.48 3.03 0.72
N ILE A 295 13.29 4.15 0.03
CA ILE A 295 12.15 5.05 0.21
C ILE A 295 11.19 4.84 -0.95
N HIS A 296 9.93 4.57 -0.67
CA HIS A 296 8.91 4.28 -1.70
C HIS A 296 8.38 5.55 -2.37
N LYS A 297 8.22 6.64 -1.61
CA LYS A 297 7.78 7.98 -2.06
C LYS A 297 6.32 8.11 -2.47
N ASP A 298 5.66 7.04 -2.92
CA ASP A 298 4.27 7.08 -3.39
C ASP A 298 3.35 6.05 -2.72
N VAL A 299 3.43 5.93 -1.38
CA VAL A 299 2.52 5.07 -0.61
C VAL A 299 1.12 5.68 -0.57
N LYS A 300 0.17 5.04 -1.24
CA LYS A 300 -1.24 5.46 -1.33
C LYS A 300 -2.17 4.26 -1.53
N PRO A 301 -3.50 4.39 -1.31
CA PRO A 301 -4.43 3.27 -1.49
C PRO A 301 -4.44 2.65 -2.89
N ALA A 302 -4.10 3.43 -3.93
CA ALA A 302 -4.02 2.91 -5.31
C ALA A 302 -2.85 1.95 -5.51
N ASN A 303 -1.79 2.08 -4.69
CA ASN A 303 -0.54 1.31 -4.76
C ASN A 303 -0.48 0.22 -3.67
N ILE A 304 -1.59 -0.01 -2.95
CA ILE A 304 -1.76 -1.10 -2.00
C ILE A 304 -2.73 -2.12 -2.61
N PHE A 305 -2.23 -3.29 -2.96
CA PHE A 305 -2.99 -4.38 -3.57
C PHE A 305 -3.44 -5.39 -2.54
N LEU A 306 -4.62 -5.98 -2.75
CA LEU A 306 -5.20 -6.99 -1.88
C LEU A 306 -5.05 -8.37 -2.53
N GLY A 307 -4.51 -9.32 -1.78
CA GLY A 307 -4.39 -10.71 -2.21
C GLY A 307 -5.72 -11.45 -2.26
N THR A 308 -5.62 -12.77 -2.41
CA THR A 308 -6.77 -13.66 -2.42
C THR A 308 -7.55 -13.54 -1.11
N ILE A 309 -8.87 -13.50 -1.24
CA ILE A 309 -9.79 -13.41 -0.11
C ILE A 309 -9.70 -14.72 0.68
N PRO A 310 -9.44 -14.68 2.00
CA PRO A 310 -9.40 -15.88 2.80
C PRO A 310 -10.70 -16.67 2.70
N PRO A 311 -10.64 -18.02 2.58
CA PRO A 311 -11.82 -18.85 2.62
C PRO A 311 -12.60 -18.63 3.92
N PRO A 312 -13.94 -18.74 3.93
CA PRO A 312 -14.75 -18.55 5.13
C PRO A 312 -14.33 -19.41 6.33
N ALA A 313 -13.78 -20.60 6.09
CA ALA A 313 -13.30 -21.53 7.12
C ALA A 313 -11.89 -21.21 7.66
N SER A 314 -11.19 -20.23 7.10
CA SER A 314 -9.84 -19.85 7.51
C SER A 314 -9.83 -19.05 8.82
N ASP A 315 -8.72 -19.15 9.55
CA ASP A 315 -8.39 -18.27 10.69
C ASP A 315 -7.92 -16.88 10.24
N GLU A 316 -7.69 -16.68 8.93
CA GLU A 316 -7.45 -15.36 8.35
C GLU A 316 -8.77 -14.65 8.03
N LEU A 317 -8.89 -13.41 8.51
CA LEU A 317 -10.10 -12.59 8.35
C LEU A 317 -10.12 -11.76 7.08
N TYR A 318 -8.94 -11.28 6.66
CA TYR A 318 -8.75 -10.30 5.62
C TYR A 318 -7.63 -10.74 4.68
N PRO A 319 -7.68 -10.38 3.38
CA PRO A 319 -6.61 -10.69 2.45
C PRO A 319 -5.31 -9.99 2.86
N SER A 320 -4.16 -10.62 2.62
CA SER A 320 -2.86 -9.96 2.75
C SER A 320 -2.78 -8.71 1.87
N CYS A 321 -2.01 -7.73 2.33
CA CYS A 321 -1.83 -6.47 1.60
C CYS A 321 -0.41 -6.39 1.04
N TYR A 322 -0.28 -5.90 -0.19
CA TYR A 322 0.97 -5.83 -0.93
C TYR A 322 1.21 -4.42 -1.43
N LEU A 323 2.33 -3.82 -1.01
CA LEU A 323 2.81 -2.55 -1.53
C LEU A 323 3.41 -2.77 -2.92
N GLY A 324 3.00 -1.98 -3.90
CA GLY A 324 3.55 -2.01 -5.26
C GLY A 324 3.77 -0.61 -5.82
N ASP A 325 4.17 -0.56 -7.09
CA ASP A 325 4.50 0.66 -7.83
C ASP A 325 5.72 1.41 -7.24
N PHE A 326 6.89 0.83 -7.47
CA PHE A 326 8.18 1.35 -7.01
C PHE A 326 8.81 2.33 -8.03
N GLY A 327 8.03 2.85 -8.99
CA GLY A 327 8.53 3.73 -10.06
C GLY A 327 9.17 5.02 -9.56
N LEU A 328 8.75 5.52 -8.40
CA LEU A 328 9.33 6.69 -7.72
C LEU A 328 10.28 6.33 -6.57
N ALA A 329 10.48 5.04 -6.32
CA ALA A 329 11.29 4.58 -5.21
C ALA A 329 12.79 4.74 -5.49
N TYR A 330 13.58 4.91 -4.44
CA TYR A 330 15.04 4.98 -4.54
C TYR A 330 15.73 4.50 -3.26
N SER A 331 16.99 4.07 -3.40
CA SER A 331 17.88 3.69 -2.31
C SER A 331 18.60 4.90 -1.70
N ILE A 332 18.89 4.82 -0.40
CA ILE A 332 19.72 5.77 0.34
C ILE A 332 20.84 4.98 1.05
N PRO A 333 21.97 4.77 0.38
CA PRO A 333 23.13 4.06 0.94
C PRO A 333 23.97 4.92 1.89
N ASN A 334 24.03 6.23 1.65
CA ASN A 334 24.87 7.18 2.38
C ASN A 334 24.24 8.58 2.43
N ASP A 335 24.82 9.47 3.25
CA ASP A 335 24.29 10.81 3.47
C ASP A 335 24.49 11.76 2.27
N ASP A 336 25.49 11.51 1.42
CA ASP A 336 25.65 12.25 0.16
C ASP A 336 24.48 11.96 -0.78
N VAL A 337 24.07 10.69 -0.93
CA VAL A 337 22.89 10.30 -1.73
C VAL A 337 21.63 10.89 -1.11
N ARG A 338 21.49 10.85 0.22
CA ARG A 338 20.36 11.45 0.93
C ARG A 338 20.24 12.96 0.65
N SER A 339 21.37 13.66 0.72
CA SER A 339 21.45 15.11 0.49
C SER A 339 21.15 15.44 -0.98
N TYR A 340 21.68 14.65 -1.91
CA TYR A 340 21.40 14.77 -3.33
C TYR A 340 19.91 14.55 -3.63
N LYS A 341 19.30 13.53 -3.03
CA LYS A 341 17.87 13.22 -3.23
C LYS A 341 16.93 14.28 -2.65
N LYS A 342 17.40 15.17 -1.77
CA LYS A 342 16.63 16.32 -1.28
C LYS A 342 16.24 17.31 -2.39
N ALA A 343 16.98 17.36 -3.49
CA ALA A 343 16.66 18.24 -4.63
C ALA A 343 15.40 17.79 -5.40
N TYR A 344 14.98 16.53 -5.27
CA TYR A 344 13.84 15.94 -5.97
C TYR A 344 12.55 16.05 -5.15
N VAL A 345 12.26 17.26 -4.68
CA VAL A 345 11.01 17.64 -4.01
C VAL A 345 9.83 17.57 -4.99
N MET A 346 8.62 17.41 -4.47
CA MET A 346 7.34 17.40 -5.22
C MET A 346 7.05 16.16 -6.09
N GLU A 347 7.95 15.19 -6.17
CA GLU A 347 7.65 13.89 -6.78
C GLU A 347 6.79 13.02 -5.85
N GLY A 348 5.72 12.45 -6.39
CA GLY A 348 4.72 11.65 -5.68
C GLY A 348 3.34 12.31 -5.70
N THR A 349 2.35 11.64 -5.11
CA THR A 349 0.98 12.16 -5.11
C THR A 349 0.83 13.29 -4.09
N ALA A 350 0.59 14.53 -4.55
CA ALA A 350 0.56 15.74 -3.71
C ALA A 350 -0.26 15.64 -2.41
N GLY A 351 -1.37 14.91 -2.42
CA GLY A 351 -2.21 14.68 -1.22
C GLY A 351 -1.61 13.77 -0.15
N PHE A 352 -0.53 13.06 -0.46
CA PHE A 352 0.16 12.10 0.42
C PHE A 352 1.57 12.56 0.84
N LEU A 353 2.07 13.65 0.26
CA LEU A 353 3.42 14.13 0.53
C LEU A 353 3.50 14.84 1.89
N PRO A 354 4.50 14.51 2.73
CA PRO A 354 4.76 15.28 3.93
C PRO A 354 5.40 16.63 3.63
N PRO A 355 5.37 17.59 4.58
CA PRO A 355 5.92 18.93 4.37
C PRO A 355 7.39 18.94 3.93
N GLU A 356 8.23 18.05 4.47
CA GLU A 356 9.64 17.95 4.07
C GLU A 356 9.89 17.37 2.68
N ALA A 357 8.88 16.80 2.03
CA ALA A 357 8.94 16.39 0.62
C ALA A 357 8.41 17.48 -0.33
N VAL A 358 7.76 18.51 0.20
CA VAL A 358 7.12 19.60 -0.55
C VAL A 358 7.91 20.90 -0.44
N ASP A 359 8.50 21.17 0.72
CA ASP A 359 9.23 22.40 1.02
C ASP A 359 10.76 22.13 1.05
N PRO A 360 11.52 22.60 0.04
CA PRO A 360 12.99 22.50 0.01
C PRO A 360 13.66 23.13 1.23
N CYS A 361 13.05 24.17 1.80
CA CYS A 361 13.53 24.91 2.96
C CYS A 361 13.22 24.18 4.28
N SER A 362 12.48 23.08 4.23
CA SER A 362 12.21 22.26 5.41
C SER A 362 13.50 21.72 6.01
N SER A 363 13.59 21.78 7.34
CA SER A 363 14.66 21.13 8.13
C SER A 363 14.47 19.61 8.24
N GLY A 364 13.40 19.05 7.67
CA GLY A 364 13.16 17.62 7.65
C GLY A 364 14.18 16.87 6.80
N VAL A 365 14.61 15.71 7.30
CA VAL A 365 15.53 14.80 6.61
C VAL A 365 14.71 13.74 5.86
N ILE A 366 15.00 13.56 4.57
CA ILE A 366 14.46 12.47 3.75
C ILE A 366 14.82 11.15 4.43
N SER A 367 13.82 10.37 4.81
CA SER A 367 13.97 9.16 5.61
C SER A 367 12.73 8.26 5.46
N PRO A 368 12.76 7.02 5.97
CA PRO A 368 11.58 6.13 5.95
C PRO A 368 10.33 6.74 6.63
N LYS A 369 10.50 7.81 7.43
CA LYS A 369 9.38 8.56 8.01
C LYS A 369 8.52 9.29 6.99
N LEU A 370 9.01 9.49 5.78
CA LEU A 370 8.23 9.99 4.64
C LEU A 370 7.12 8.99 4.30
N ASP A 371 7.48 7.72 4.10
CA ASP A 371 6.52 6.66 3.78
C ASP A 371 5.56 6.36 4.95
N ILE A 372 6.03 6.51 6.20
CA ILE A 372 5.16 6.41 7.40
C ILE A 372 4.04 7.46 7.35
N TYR A 373 4.37 8.70 6.93
CA TYR A 373 3.38 9.76 6.81
C TYR A 373 2.34 9.43 5.72
N ALA A 374 2.81 9.02 4.54
CA ALA A 374 1.97 8.66 3.40
C ALA A 374 1.06 7.44 3.69
N LEU A 375 1.58 6.39 4.33
CA LEU A 375 0.79 5.27 4.84
C LEU A 375 -0.27 5.74 5.83
N THR A 376 0.09 6.65 6.74
CA THR A 376 -0.86 7.16 7.72
C THR A 376 -1.99 7.95 7.08
N LEU A 377 -1.70 8.74 6.04
CA LEU A 377 -2.73 9.44 5.27
C LEU A 377 -3.66 8.46 4.53
N SER A 378 -3.11 7.37 4.00
CA SER A 378 -3.88 6.27 3.39
C SER A 378 -4.89 5.64 4.37
N ILE A 379 -4.54 5.54 5.66
CA ILE A 379 -5.48 5.07 6.70
C ILE A 379 -6.47 6.17 7.11
N ARG A 380 -6.02 7.43 7.18
CA ARG A 380 -6.87 8.56 7.55
C ARG A 380 -7.98 8.82 6.54
N GLU A 381 -7.74 8.62 5.26
CA GLU A 381 -8.76 8.71 4.21
C GLU A 381 -9.98 7.83 4.53
N ALA A 382 -9.76 6.59 5.00
CA ALA A 382 -10.84 5.70 5.43
C ALA A 382 -11.52 6.15 6.74
N ILE A 383 -10.76 6.76 7.66
CA ILE A 383 -11.28 7.30 8.92
C ILE A 383 -12.18 8.51 8.65
N GLU A 384 -11.86 9.33 7.65
CA GLU A 384 -12.60 10.53 7.27
C GLU A 384 -14.01 10.22 6.76
N ASN A 385 -14.30 8.97 6.35
CA ASN A 385 -15.68 8.52 6.11
C ASN A 385 -16.59 8.64 7.33
N SER A 386 -16.05 8.75 8.55
CA SER A 386 -16.82 9.08 9.76
C SER A 386 -17.52 10.45 9.69
N LEU A 387 -17.08 11.34 8.78
CA LEU A 387 -17.74 12.62 8.51
C LEU A 387 -19.15 12.46 7.91
N ASN A 388 -19.47 11.27 7.37
CA ASN A 388 -20.83 10.91 6.96
C ASN A 388 -21.79 10.66 8.15
N ILE A 389 -21.26 10.62 9.38
CA ILE A 389 -22.00 10.42 10.62
C ILE A 389 -21.98 11.68 11.47
N TYR A 390 -20.78 12.23 11.69
CA TYR A 390 -20.55 13.39 12.56
C TYR A 390 -19.86 14.52 11.80
N THR A 391 -20.16 15.77 12.11
CA THR A 391 -19.35 16.90 11.65
C THR A 391 -17.97 16.89 12.30
N ALA A 392 -16.98 17.52 11.68
CA ALA A 392 -15.64 17.65 12.26
C ALA A 392 -15.67 18.29 13.66
N ASN A 393 -16.56 19.26 13.87
CA ASN A 393 -16.75 19.87 15.19
C ASN A 393 -17.35 18.88 16.20
N GLU A 394 -18.37 18.09 15.83
CA GLU A 394 -18.94 17.07 16.72
C GLU A 394 -17.87 16.06 17.16
N ILE A 395 -17.05 15.57 16.21
CA ILE A 395 -15.94 14.66 16.52
C ILE A 395 -14.95 15.32 17.50
N ASN A 396 -14.57 16.57 17.25
CA ASN A 396 -13.63 17.28 18.10
C ASN A 396 -14.18 17.58 19.50
N THR A 397 -15.48 17.89 19.63
CA THR A 397 -16.13 18.04 20.93
C THR A 397 -16.13 16.71 21.68
N LEU A 398 -16.59 15.63 21.05
CA LEU A 398 -16.65 14.30 21.68
C LEU A 398 -15.26 13.83 22.14
N ARG A 399 -14.20 14.06 21.36
CA ARG A 399 -12.83 13.70 21.73
C ARG A 399 -12.29 14.40 22.98
N LYS A 400 -12.82 15.58 23.33
CA LYS A 400 -12.39 16.36 24.50
C LYS A 400 -13.12 15.93 25.78
N LEU A 401 -14.26 15.25 25.65
CA LEU A 401 -15.06 14.82 26.79
C LEU A 401 -14.55 13.49 27.34
N SER A 402 -14.55 13.36 28.66
CA SER A 402 -14.30 12.06 29.30
C SER A 402 -15.38 11.06 28.90
N GLY A 403 -14.99 9.91 28.37
CA GLY A 403 -15.91 8.87 27.87
C GLY A 403 -16.58 9.22 26.52
N GLY A 404 -16.20 10.33 25.88
CA GLY A 404 -16.75 10.76 24.60
C GLY A 404 -16.32 9.86 23.43
N GLU A 405 -15.23 9.12 23.57
CA GLU A 405 -14.76 8.10 22.63
C GLU A 405 -15.76 6.96 22.43
N ASN A 406 -16.64 6.69 23.41
CA ASN A 406 -17.69 5.67 23.30
C ASN A 406 -18.75 5.99 22.23
N TYR A 407 -18.82 7.25 21.79
CA TYR A 407 -19.73 7.69 20.74
C TYR A 407 -19.08 7.72 19.36
N LEU A 408 -17.78 7.45 19.26
CA LEU A 408 -17.02 7.53 18.02
C LEU A 408 -16.81 6.15 17.39
N PRO A 409 -16.70 6.08 16.06
CA PRO A 409 -16.57 4.79 15.35
C PRO A 409 -15.21 4.13 15.48
N TYR A 410 -14.17 4.90 15.80
CA TYR A 410 -12.79 4.45 15.85
C TYR A 410 -12.19 4.74 17.22
N SER A 411 -11.40 3.79 17.72
CA SER A 411 -10.75 3.90 19.02
C SER A 411 -9.76 5.06 19.09
N LEU A 412 -9.56 5.56 20.30
CA LEU A 412 -8.58 6.61 20.55
C LEU A 412 -7.14 6.15 20.24
N ASP A 413 -6.85 4.85 20.37
CA ASP A 413 -5.57 4.24 19.98
C ASP A 413 -5.25 4.51 18.50
N LEU A 414 -6.20 4.19 17.60
CA LEU A 414 -6.03 4.38 16.15
C LEU A 414 -5.88 5.86 15.80
N ILE A 415 -6.74 6.69 16.37
CA ILE A 415 -6.73 8.14 16.13
C ILE A 415 -5.42 8.78 16.61
N ASN A 416 -4.94 8.42 17.80
CA ASN A 416 -3.72 8.98 18.35
C ASN A 416 -2.48 8.51 17.59
N LEU A 417 -2.42 7.24 17.19
CA LEU A 417 -1.33 6.75 16.35
C LEU A 417 -1.32 7.48 15.00
N CYS A 418 -2.48 7.63 14.34
CA CYS A 418 -2.57 8.37 13.08
C CYS A 418 -2.16 9.85 13.23
N ARG A 419 -2.47 10.47 14.39
CA ARG A 419 -2.05 11.85 14.67
C ARG A 419 -0.54 11.97 14.85
N ALA A 420 0.09 11.00 15.52
CA ALA A 420 1.54 10.99 15.72
C ALA A 420 2.29 10.67 14.42
N ALA A 421 1.91 9.59 13.74
CA ALA A 421 2.55 9.11 12.52
C ALA A 421 2.31 10.03 11.30
N GLY A 422 1.14 10.68 11.23
CA GLY A 422 0.82 11.69 10.21
C GLY A 422 1.16 13.12 10.63
N SER A 423 2.06 13.33 11.59
CA SER A 423 2.44 14.67 12.04
C SER A 423 3.32 15.37 11.02
N SER A 424 3.11 16.67 10.80
CA SER A 424 4.05 17.52 10.04
C SER A 424 5.44 17.58 10.67
N ARG A 425 5.57 17.29 11.97
CA ARG A 425 6.85 17.27 12.69
C ARG A 425 7.44 15.87 12.69
N THR A 426 8.55 15.67 11.98
CA THR A 426 9.22 14.36 11.80
C THR A 426 9.61 13.67 13.12
N TYR A 427 9.99 14.43 14.16
CA TYR A 427 10.33 13.88 15.48
C TYR A 427 9.12 13.33 16.25
N ARG A 428 7.89 13.72 15.89
CA ARG A 428 6.66 13.16 16.47
C ARG A 428 6.24 11.85 15.82
N ARG A 429 6.71 11.59 14.59
CA ARG A 429 6.45 10.33 13.89
C ARG A 429 7.27 9.22 14.57
N PRO A 430 6.67 8.05 14.81
CA PRO A 430 7.42 6.90 15.31
C PRO A 430 8.48 6.49 14.29
N ASP A 431 9.51 5.79 14.76
CA ASP A 431 10.35 5.01 13.85
C ASP A 431 9.54 3.82 13.28
N ILE A 432 10.03 3.26 12.17
CA ILE A 432 9.32 2.22 11.43
C ILE A 432 9.10 0.94 12.25
N TYR A 433 10.07 0.57 13.11
CA TYR A 433 9.94 -0.63 13.93
C TYR A 433 8.91 -0.44 15.05
N SER A 434 8.91 0.71 15.72
CA SER A 434 7.89 1.07 16.71
C SER A 434 6.48 1.11 16.11
N LEU A 435 6.34 1.63 14.89
CA LEU A 435 5.08 1.63 14.15
C LEU A 435 4.62 0.19 13.85
N TRP A 436 5.52 -0.63 13.27
CA TRP A 436 5.24 -2.03 12.95
C TRP A 436 4.83 -2.85 14.17
N LYS A 437 5.54 -2.68 15.30
CA LYS A 437 5.21 -3.36 16.56
C LYS A 437 3.83 -2.96 17.08
N THR A 438 3.57 -1.65 17.16
CA THR A 438 2.30 -1.11 17.67
C THR A 438 1.11 -1.54 16.82
N THR A 439 1.24 -1.42 15.49
CA THR A 439 0.20 -1.85 14.54
C THR A 439 -0.04 -3.36 14.61
N GLY A 440 1.02 -4.17 14.77
CA GLY A 440 0.91 -5.62 14.92
C GLY A 440 0.18 -6.07 16.19
N ASP A 441 0.47 -5.41 17.32
CA ASP A 441 -0.24 -5.67 18.57
C ASP A 441 -1.73 -5.33 18.46
N GLN A 442 -2.05 -4.19 17.85
CA GLN A 442 -3.44 -3.78 17.61
C GLN A 442 -4.14 -4.70 16.60
N ALA A 443 -3.51 -5.06 15.49
CA ALA A 443 -4.05 -6.00 14.51
C ALA A 443 -4.40 -7.34 15.16
N ARG A 444 -3.52 -7.91 15.99
CA ARG A 444 -3.80 -9.14 16.76
C ARG A 444 -4.95 -8.98 17.76
N LYS A 445 -5.00 -7.85 18.48
CA LYS A 445 -6.08 -7.54 19.43
C LYS A 445 -7.44 -7.48 18.73
N TRP A 446 -7.52 -6.76 17.62
CA TRP A 446 -8.75 -6.58 16.86
C TRP A 446 -9.15 -7.83 16.07
N LYS A 447 -8.21 -8.60 15.52
CA LYS A 447 -8.46 -9.92 14.91
C LYS A 447 -9.15 -10.86 15.90
N ARG A 448 -8.65 -10.96 17.14
CA ARG A 448 -9.30 -11.77 18.20
C ARG A 448 -10.72 -11.33 18.49
N LYS A 449 -10.97 -10.01 18.56
CA LYS A 449 -12.31 -9.45 18.78
C LYS A 449 -13.28 -9.84 17.65
N VAL A 450 -12.86 -9.68 16.39
CA VAL A 450 -13.70 -10.00 15.23
C VAL A 450 -13.92 -11.51 15.08
N MET A 451 -12.92 -12.35 15.34
CA MET A 451 -13.09 -13.81 15.34
C MET A 451 -14.10 -14.27 16.40
N SER A 452 -14.09 -13.64 17.59
CA SER A 452 -15.11 -13.91 18.62
C SER A 452 -16.52 -13.50 18.17
N ASN A 453 -16.64 -12.32 17.56
CA ASN A 453 -17.91 -11.88 16.97
C ASN A 453 -18.41 -12.86 15.90
N LYS A 454 -17.54 -13.28 14.97
CA LYS A 454 -17.84 -14.24 13.90
C LYS A 454 -18.36 -15.56 14.47
N ARG A 455 -17.63 -16.18 15.40
CA ARG A 455 -18.03 -17.45 16.04
C ARG A 455 -19.40 -17.34 16.74
N ARG A 456 -19.67 -16.23 17.43
CA ARG A 456 -20.98 -15.99 18.09
C ARG A 456 -22.14 -15.86 17.10
N MET A 457 -21.89 -15.30 15.92
CA MET A 457 -22.94 -15.18 14.89
C MET A 457 -23.12 -16.49 14.13
N GLU A 458 -22.06 -17.28 13.95
CA GLU A 458 -22.14 -18.61 13.35
C GLU A 458 -23.00 -19.58 14.17
N THR A 459 -22.97 -19.50 15.51
CA THR A 459 -23.82 -20.35 16.38
C THR A 459 -25.31 -20.04 16.24
N THR A 460 -25.69 -18.86 15.78
CA THR A 460 -27.08 -18.48 15.51
C THR A 460 -27.46 -18.62 14.03
N GLY A 461 -26.55 -19.13 13.19
CA GLY A 461 -26.75 -19.26 11.74
C GLY A 461 -26.71 -17.93 10.97
N ALA A 462 -26.25 -16.86 11.59
CA ALA A 462 -26.19 -15.55 10.97
C ALA A 462 -25.02 -15.42 9.99
N GLN A 463 -25.26 -14.75 8.86
CA GLN A 463 -24.29 -14.60 7.77
C GLN A 463 -23.41 -13.35 7.90
N CYS A 464 -23.77 -12.41 8.78
CA CYS A 464 -23.05 -11.16 8.98
C CYS A 464 -22.63 -11.00 10.44
N TYR A 465 -21.52 -10.31 10.65
CA TYR A 465 -20.95 -10.07 11.97
C TYR A 465 -20.18 -8.76 12.01
N ASP A 466 -20.04 -8.19 13.21
CA ASP A 466 -19.23 -7.00 13.46
C ASP A 466 -17.75 -7.26 13.16
N GLY A 467 -17.22 -6.57 12.15
CA GLY A 467 -15.90 -6.78 11.59
C GLY A 467 -15.88 -7.39 10.18
N MET A 468 -17.04 -7.83 9.67
CA MET A 468 -17.16 -8.34 8.30
C MET A 468 -16.92 -7.23 7.26
N MET A 469 -16.24 -7.60 6.18
CA MET A 469 -15.93 -6.73 5.05
C MET A 469 -16.64 -7.23 3.78
N LEU A 470 -17.02 -6.31 2.89
CA LEU A 470 -17.49 -6.63 1.53
C LEU A 470 -16.29 -6.86 0.61
N LEU A 471 -15.57 -7.95 0.88
CA LEU A 471 -14.38 -8.35 0.13
C LEU A 471 -14.81 -9.05 -1.16
N GLY A 472 -14.27 -8.60 -2.30
CA GLY A 472 -14.50 -9.20 -3.60
C GLY A 472 -15.74 -8.71 -4.33
N HIS A 473 -15.80 -9.04 -5.62
CA HIS A 473 -16.84 -8.57 -6.51
C HIS A 473 -18.23 -9.15 -6.19
N ASP A 474 -18.31 -10.44 -5.85
CA ASP A 474 -19.60 -11.10 -5.60
C ASP A 474 -20.24 -10.67 -4.28
N ALA A 475 -19.46 -10.44 -3.22
CA ALA A 475 -19.99 -9.89 -1.97
C ALA A 475 -20.57 -8.48 -2.17
N ARG A 476 -19.88 -7.63 -2.95
CA ARG A 476 -20.35 -6.30 -3.31
C ARG A 476 -21.61 -6.34 -4.18
N ARG A 477 -21.64 -7.18 -5.22
CA ARG A 477 -22.85 -7.38 -6.06
C ARG A 477 -24.02 -7.93 -5.25
N ARG A 478 -23.78 -8.83 -4.30
CA ARG A 478 -24.82 -9.32 -3.40
C ARG A 478 -25.33 -8.19 -2.50
N PHE A 479 -24.46 -7.39 -1.91
CA PHE A 479 -24.87 -6.21 -1.14
C PHE A 479 -25.73 -5.23 -1.95
N GLU A 480 -25.46 -5.10 -3.24
CA GLU A 480 -26.23 -4.22 -4.14
C GLU A 480 -27.60 -4.78 -4.51
N ARG A 481 -27.68 -6.06 -4.85
CA ARG A 481 -28.86 -6.69 -5.48
C ARG A 481 -29.77 -7.41 -4.49
N ASP A 482 -29.21 -7.98 -3.43
CA ASP A 482 -29.93 -8.75 -2.41
C ASP A 482 -30.30 -7.83 -1.24
N TRP A 483 -31.55 -7.36 -1.24
CA TRP A 483 -32.08 -6.48 -0.21
C TRP A 483 -32.01 -7.09 1.20
N GLU A 484 -32.25 -8.40 1.32
CA GLU A 484 -32.25 -9.08 2.62
C GLU A 484 -30.83 -9.13 3.18
N PHE A 485 -29.86 -9.58 2.37
CA PHE A 485 -28.45 -9.56 2.75
C PHE A 485 -27.98 -8.14 3.09
N ARG A 486 -28.35 -7.14 2.28
CA ARG A 486 -28.02 -5.74 2.54
C ARG A 486 -28.56 -5.28 3.89
N ARG A 487 -29.82 -5.57 4.21
CA ARG A 487 -30.46 -5.20 5.47
C ARG A 487 -29.73 -5.82 6.66
N VAL A 488 -29.42 -7.11 6.59
CA VAL A 488 -28.69 -7.85 7.63
C VAL A 488 -27.26 -7.31 7.79
N PHE A 489 -26.54 -7.09 6.69
CA PHE A 489 -25.20 -6.52 6.72
C PHE A 489 -25.18 -5.13 7.36
N LEU A 490 -26.13 -4.27 6.99
CA LEU A 490 -26.26 -2.96 7.62
C LEU A 490 -26.55 -3.09 9.12
N GLY A 491 -27.47 -3.96 9.52
CA GLY A 491 -27.79 -4.17 10.94
C GLY A 491 -26.60 -4.65 11.79
N GLU A 492 -25.78 -5.55 11.25
CA GLU A 492 -24.76 -6.26 12.02
C GLU A 492 -23.32 -5.74 11.83
N ALA A 493 -22.94 -5.43 10.58
CA ALA A 493 -21.56 -5.07 10.23
C ALA A 493 -21.35 -3.56 10.05
N SER A 494 -22.40 -2.79 9.68
CA SER A 494 -22.29 -1.34 9.56
C SER A 494 -22.34 -0.67 10.92
N TRP A 495 -21.20 -0.10 11.35
CA TRP A 495 -21.11 0.59 12.64
C TRP A 495 -22.21 1.64 12.84
N LYS A 496 -22.51 2.45 11.83
CA LYS A 496 -23.54 3.51 11.89
C LYS A 496 -24.93 2.97 12.26
N HIS A 497 -25.34 1.89 11.60
CA HIS A 497 -26.68 1.34 11.71
C HIS A 497 -26.84 0.56 13.01
N ARG A 498 -25.85 -0.28 13.33
CA ARG A 498 -25.78 -1.01 14.61
C ARG A 498 -25.78 -0.07 15.81
N ASN A 499 -25.10 1.08 15.71
CA ASN A 499 -24.93 2.05 16.80
C ASN A 499 -25.84 3.28 16.67
N ARG A 500 -26.99 3.19 15.99
CA ARG A 500 -27.88 4.34 15.74
C ARG A 500 -28.29 5.08 17.02
N GLY A 501 -28.57 4.35 18.10
CA GLY A 501 -28.90 4.93 19.41
C GLY A 501 -27.73 5.69 20.03
N VAL A 502 -26.54 5.10 19.99
CA VAL A 502 -25.27 5.70 20.45
C VAL A 502 -24.99 6.99 19.69
N VAL A 503 -25.17 7.00 18.36
CA VAL A 503 -24.97 8.20 17.54
C VAL A 503 -25.96 9.30 17.90
N LYS A 504 -27.25 8.96 18.09
CA LYS A 504 -28.27 9.93 18.49
C LYS A 504 -27.91 10.57 19.83
N PHE A 505 -27.45 9.78 20.79
CA PHE A 505 -27.04 10.26 22.12
C PHE A 505 -25.76 11.10 22.05
N GLY A 506 -24.74 10.66 21.31
CA GLY A 506 -23.50 11.42 21.13
C GLY A 506 -23.74 12.81 20.55
N LYS A 507 -24.63 12.93 19.56
CA LYS A 507 -25.04 14.24 19.03
C LYS A 507 -25.77 15.12 20.04
N GLU A 508 -26.60 14.52 20.89
CA GLU A 508 -27.28 15.25 21.97
C GLU A 508 -26.29 15.76 23.02
N VAL A 509 -25.30 14.96 23.41
CA VAL A 509 -24.22 15.38 24.30
C VAL A 509 -23.48 16.59 23.73
N VAL A 510 -23.13 16.58 22.44
CA VAL A 510 -22.48 17.73 21.79
C VAL A 510 -23.36 18.97 21.83
N ARG A 511 -24.67 18.85 21.60
CA ARG A 511 -25.58 20.01 21.68
C ARG A 511 -25.61 20.63 23.08
N ARG A 512 -25.65 19.81 24.12
CA ARG A 512 -25.65 20.27 25.53
C ARG A 512 -24.38 21.03 25.87
N VAL A 513 -23.22 20.45 25.54
CA VAL A 513 -21.92 21.08 25.78
C VAL A 513 -21.84 22.44 25.08
N LYS A 514 -22.30 22.53 23.82
CA LYS A 514 -22.33 23.82 23.10
C LYS A 514 -23.30 24.83 23.71
N ALA A 515 -24.44 24.38 24.21
CA ALA A 515 -25.40 25.26 24.87
C ALA A 515 -24.82 25.85 26.16
N GLU A 516 -24.10 25.04 26.94
CA GLU A 516 -23.37 25.48 28.15
C GLU A 516 -22.24 26.46 27.81
N GLU A 517 -21.45 26.20 26.77
CA GLU A 517 -20.40 27.11 26.28
C GLU A 517 -20.98 28.46 25.85
N ASN A 518 -22.11 28.46 25.12
CA ASN A 518 -22.77 29.69 24.67
C ASN A 518 -23.43 30.46 25.83
N GLY A 519 -24.04 29.77 26.79
CA GLY A 519 -24.63 30.39 27.98
C GLY A 519 -23.59 31.01 28.91
N ASN A 520 -22.40 30.42 29.01
CA ASN A 520 -21.26 30.97 29.74
C ASN A 520 -20.61 32.18 29.03
N SER A 521 -20.66 32.25 27.69
CA SER A 521 -20.20 33.43 26.94
C SER A 521 -21.11 34.64 27.16
N GLN A 522 -22.44 34.45 27.18
CA GLN A 522 -23.40 35.53 27.45
C GLN A 522 -23.35 36.06 28.88
N THR A 523 -22.98 35.24 29.87
CA THR A 523 -22.76 35.71 31.25
C THR A 523 -21.44 36.46 31.42
N ARG A 524 -20.40 36.16 30.61
CA ARG A 524 -19.15 36.93 30.60
C ARG A 524 -19.28 38.30 29.93
N GLU A 525 -20.10 38.44 28.89
CA GLU A 525 -20.37 39.75 28.27
C GLU A 525 -21.21 40.67 29.18
N ASN A 526 -22.09 40.11 30.02
CA ASN A 526 -22.87 40.89 31.01
C ASN A 526 -22.09 41.35 32.25
N HIS A 527 -20.82 40.96 32.41
CA HIS A 527 -19.92 41.47 33.45
C HIS A 527 -18.78 42.34 32.90
N GLY A 528 -18.79 42.67 31.60
CA GLY A 528 -17.79 43.53 30.95
C GLY A 528 -18.14 45.02 30.91
N GLY A 529 -19.26 45.44 31.49
CA GLY A 529 -19.77 46.81 31.38
C GLY A 529 -19.98 47.50 32.73
N TRP A 530 -18.90 47.81 33.45
CA TRP A 530 -18.80 48.96 34.38
C TRP A 530 -17.42 48.97 35.05
N ILE A 531 -16.46 49.65 34.43
CA ILE A 531 -15.42 50.38 35.17
C ILE A 531 -15.28 51.72 34.45
N ASP A 532 -16.01 52.71 34.96
CA ASP A 532 -15.79 54.11 34.59
C ASP A 532 -14.62 54.65 35.41
N ALA A 533 -13.83 55.49 34.76
CA ALA A 533 -12.56 56.00 35.24
C ALA A 533 -12.76 57.14 36.25
N LYS A 534 -12.07 57.07 37.39
CA LYS A 534 -11.45 58.23 38.05
C LYS A 534 -10.28 57.73 38.89
N GLY A 535 -9.08 58.15 38.50
CA GLY A 535 -7.84 57.78 39.16
C GLY A 535 -7.64 58.52 40.48
N ASP A 536 -6.73 58.00 41.28
CA ASP A 536 -5.76 58.86 41.92
C ASP A 536 -4.41 58.16 42.12
N ARG A 537 -3.36 58.98 42.07
CA ARG A 537 -1.93 58.64 42.09
C ARG A 537 -1.43 58.23 43.48
N ALA A 538 -0.23 57.64 43.45
CA ALA A 538 0.71 57.38 44.56
C ALA A 538 0.43 56.07 45.33
N GLU A 539 1.39 55.21 45.67
CA GLU A 539 2.82 55.44 45.87
C GLU A 539 3.57 54.09 45.82
N LYS A 540 4.69 54.05 45.09
CA LYS A 540 5.77 53.08 45.35
C LYS A 540 6.40 53.47 46.69
N ARG A 541 6.36 52.61 47.71
CA ARG A 541 7.45 52.28 48.66
C ARG A 541 6.93 51.53 49.88
N ALA A 542 7.87 50.85 50.56
CA ALA A 542 7.77 50.23 51.88
C ALA A 542 7.38 48.74 51.93
N ARG A 543 8.30 47.90 51.47
CA ARG A 543 8.63 46.65 52.19
C ARG A 543 9.98 46.86 52.87
N SER A 544 9.95 47.21 54.15
CA SER A 544 11.05 47.05 55.10
C SER A 544 10.54 47.34 56.51
N CYS A 545 10.53 46.28 57.32
CA CYS A 545 10.69 46.27 58.77
C CYS A 545 9.67 47.01 59.65
N ALA A 546 8.80 46.23 60.29
CA ALA A 546 8.61 46.30 61.74
C ALA A 546 8.17 44.92 62.24
N SER A 547 9.12 44.21 62.85
CA SER A 547 8.88 43.11 63.78
C SER A 547 8.55 43.66 65.17
N GLU A 548 7.93 42.80 65.99
CA GLU A 548 7.60 42.94 67.43
C GLU A 548 6.27 43.66 67.70
N GLY A 549 5.29 43.13 68.43
CA GLY A 549 5.04 41.93 69.25
C GLY A 549 3.58 42.10 69.75
N ALA A 550 2.86 41.21 70.42
CA ALA A 550 3.08 39.95 71.09
C ALA A 550 1.67 39.34 71.35
N GLU A 551 1.61 38.03 71.63
CA GLU A 551 0.58 37.33 72.42
C GLU A 551 -0.90 37.79 72.29
N ALA A 552 -1.68 37.01 71.52
CA ALA A 552 -2.93 36.35 71.93
C ALA A 552 -3.45 35.46 70.80
#